data_AF-A0A2G9YVU4-F1
#
_entry.id   AF-A0A2G9YVU4-F1
#
_cell.length_a   1.000
_cell.length_b   1.000
_cell.length_c   1.000
_cell.angle_alpha   90.00
_cell.angle_beta   90.00
_cell.angle_gamma   90.00
#
_symmetry.space_group_name_H-M   'P 1'
#
loop_
_entity.id
_entity.type
_entity.pdbx_description
1 polymer ?
#
loop_
_entity_poly.entity_id
_entity_poly.type
_entity_poly.pdbx_seq_one_letter_code
_entity_poly.pdbx_strand_id
1 'polypeptide(L)'
;LERNEENIKIFKELGFRDAPIHMHPEVTWELDIKKPEEELIAQMRKTTRYLIRQAQKNSDIRIEQSLELRDIEKFNQLYQETVDRHHFVPFSLEYL
;
A
#
# COMPACT_ATOMS: atom_id res chain seq x y z
N LEU A 1 -17.22 -7.22 -8.60
CA LEU A 1 -17.59 -8.57 -9.08
C LEU A 1 -16.33 -9.23 -9.60
N GLU A 2 -16.10 -10.50 -9.27
CA GLU A 2 -14.97 -11.25 -9.81
C GLU A 2 -15.09 -11.34 -11.34
N ARG A 3 -13.97 -11.25 -12.06
CA ARG A 3 -13.96 -11.33 -13.52
C ARG A 3 -14.12 -12.80 -13.95
N ASN A 4 -15.36 -13.21 -14.19
CA ASN A 4 -15.73 -14.53 -14.70
C ASN A 4 -16.64 -14.41 -15.93
N GLU A 5 -16.87 -15.53 -16.62
CA GLU A 5 -17.64 -15.55 -17.88
C GLU A 5 -19.07 -15.00 -17.72
N GLU A 6 -19.72 -15.33 -16.61
CA GLU A 6 -21.09 -14.89 -16.29
C GLU A 6 -21.15 -13.36 -16.15
N ASN A 7 -20.27 -12.79 -15.32
CA ASN A 7 -20.23 -11.35 -15.08
C ASN A 7 -19.88 -10.58 -16.36
N ILE A 8 -18.94 -11.07 -17.17
CA ILE A 8 -18.59 -10.46 -18.46
C ILE A 8 -19.81 -10.41 -19.39
N LYS A 9 -20.62 -11.47 -19.42
CA LYS A 9 -21.84 -11.53 -20.24
C LYS A 9 -22.85 -10.48 -19.79
N ILE A 10 -23.10 -10.34 -18.48
CA ILE A 10 -24.01 -9.34 -17.92
C ILE A 10 -23.61 -7.92 -18.34
N PHE A 11 -22.32 -7.57 -18.22
CA PHE A 11 -21.84 -6.23 -18.60
C PHE A 11 -22.01 -5.96 -20.11
N LYS A 12 -21.79 -6.96 -20.96
CA LYS A 12 -22.02 -6.83 -22.42
C LYS A 12 -23.49 -6.65 -22.77
N GLU A 13 -24.39 -7.43 -22.16
CA GLU A 13 -25.84 -7.32 -22.39
C GLU A 13 -26.40 -5.96 -21.95
N LEU A 14 -25.81 -5.36 -20.91
CA LEU A 14 -26.15 -4.01 -20.44
C LEU A 14 -25.51 -2.88 -21.26
N GLY A 15 -24.74 -3.19 -22.31
CA GLY A 15 -24.13 -2.20 -23.20
C GLY A 15 -22.88 -1.51 -22.65
N PHE A 16 -22.26 -2.03 -21.59
CA PHE A 16 -20.97 -1.53 -21.11
C PHE A 16 -19.85 -1.87 -22.09
N ARG A 17 -18.81 -1.04 -22.09
CA ARG A 17 -17.58 -1.24 -22.86
C ARG A 17 -16.39 -1.25 -21.92
N ASP A 18 -15.36 -2.02 -22.28
CA ASP A 18 -14.11 -2.03 -21.54
C ASP A 18 -13.47 -0.63 -21.58
N ALA A 19 -12.93 -0.21 -20.45
CA ALA A 19 -12.17 1.03 -20.38
C ALA A 19 -10.87 0.88 -21.19
N PRO A 20 -10.41 1.94 -21.88
CA PRO A 20 -9.19 1.88 -22.67
C PRO A 20 -7.92 1.72 -21.80
N ILE A 21 -8.01 2.12 -20.53
CA ILE A 21 -6.96 2.00 -19.53
C ILE A 21 -7.58 1.68 -18.16
N HIS A 22 -6.80 1.00 -17.31
CA HIS A 22 -7.13 0.82 -15.90
C HIS A 22 -6.51 1.95 -15.09
N MET A 23 -7.32 2.80 -14.46
CA MET A 23 -6.82 3.88 -13.59
C MET A 23 -6.30 3.37 -12.25
N HIS A 24 -6.84 2.24 -11.78
CA HIS A 24 -6.45 1.62 -10.52
C HIS A 24 -5.75 0.28 -10.77
N PRO A 25 -4.83 -0.14 -9.88
CA PRO A 25 -4.25 -1.47 -9.96
C PRO A 25 -5.33 -2.56 -9.94
N GLU A 26 -5.26 -3.50 -10.89
CA GLU A 26 -6.19 -4.64 -10.94
C GLU A 26 -5.83 -5.75 -9.94
N VAL A 27 -4.56 -5.80 -9.53
CA VAL A 27 -4.05 -6.77 -8.56
C VAL A 27 -3.43 -6.01 -7.40
N THR A 28 -4.03 -6.17 -6.23
CA THR A 28 -3.58 -5.59 -4.96
C THR A 28 -3.15 -6.70 -4.01
N TRP A 29 -2.27 -6.37 -3.07
CA TRP A 29 -1.97 -7.25 -1.94
C TRP A 29 -2.80 -6.78 -0.75
N GLU A 30 -3.71 -7.63 -0.28
CA GLU A 30 -4.61 -7.34 0.82
C GLU A 30 -4.27 -8.21 2.03
N LEU A 31 -4.14 -7.56 3.19
CA LEU A 31 -3.92 -8.24 4.47
C LEU A 31 -5.18 -8.11 5.33
N ASP A 32 -5.78 -9.25 5.71
CA ASP A 32 -6.90 -9.26 6.64
C ASP A 32 -6.42 -8.99 8.08
N ILE A 33 -6.57 -7.73 8.53
CA ILE A 33 -6.15 -7.27 9.85
C ILE A 33 -7.15 -7.59 10.98
N LYS A 34 -8.22 -8.35 10.71
CA LYS A 34 -9.16 -8.79 11.77
C LYS A 34 -8.54 -9.86 12.69
N LYS A 35 -7.49 -10.54 12.22
CA LYS A 35 -6.76 -11.56 12.98
C LYS A 35 -5.92 -10.91 14.08
N PRO A 36 -5.66 -11.60 15.21
CA PRO A 36 -4.73 -11.13 16.22
C PRO A 36 -3.32 -10.89 15.65
N GLU A 37 -2.61 -9.90 16.19
CA GLU A 37 -1.27 -9.52 15.72
C GLU A 37 -0.28 -10.69 15.68
N GLU A 38 -0.30 -11.55 16.71
CA GLU A 38 0.56 -12.73 16.77
C GLU A 38 0.31 -13.69 15.60
N GLU A 39 -0.95 -13.85 15.21
CA GLU A 39 -1.36 -14.68 14.08
C GLU A 39 -0.95 -14.04 12.75
N LEU A 40 -1.12 -12.72 12.62
CA LEU A 40 -0.65 -11.96 11.45
C LEU A 40 0.84 -12.14 11.24
N ILE A 41 1.63 -11.95 12.29
CA ILE A 41 3.09 -12.13 12.25
C ILE A 41 3.41 -13.58 11.90
N ALA A 42 2.79 -14.58 12.54
CA ALA A 42 3.07 -15.99 12.29
C ALA A 42 2.88 -16.40 10.81
N GLN A 43 1.91 -15.81 10.11
CA GLN A 43 1.61 -16.07 8.69
C GLN A 43 2.60 -15.42 7.72
N MET A 44 3.38 -14.42 8.15
CA MET A 44 4.39 -13.78 7.29
C MET A 44 5.53 -14.73 6.93
N ARG A 45 6.28 -14.46 5.86
CA ARG A 45 7.51 -15.20 5.53
C ARG A 45 8.50 -15.16 6.71
N LYS A 46 9.26 -16.25 6.91
CA LYS A 46 10.23 -16.39 8.01
C LYS A 46 11.19 -15.20 8.11
N THR A 47 11.68 -14.70 6.99
CA THR A 47 12.58 -13.54 6.90
C THR A 47 11.89 -12.26 7.39
N THR A 48 10.67 -11.99 6.95
CA THR A 48 9.87 -10.85 7.38
C THR A 48 9.62 -10.88 8.89
N ARG A 49 9.21 -12.03 9.44
CA ARG A 49 9.02 -12.20 10.90
C ARG A 49 10.30 -11.91 11.68
N TYR A 50 11.44 -12.37 11.18
CA TYR A 50 12.72 -12.13 11.81
C TYR A 50 13.08 -10.63 11.80
N LEU A 51 12.93 -9.96 10.66
CA LEU A 51 13.25 -8.53 10.53
C LEU A 51 12.37 -7.64 11.42
N ILE A 52 11.06 -7.92 11.49
CA ILE A 52 10.15 -7.20 12.39
C ILE A 52 10.60 -7.33 13.85
N ARG A 53 10.93 -8.56 14.28
CA ARG A 53 11.42 -8.80 15.65
C ARG A 53 12.77 -8.13 15.93
N GLN A 54 13.63 -7.98 14.94
CA GLN A 54 14.88 -7.21 15.09
C GLN A 54 14.59 -5.71 15.21
N ALA A 55 13.71 -5.17 14.37
CA ALA A 55 13.33 -3.76 14.43
C ALA A 55 12.67 -3.40 15.77
N GLN A 56 11.79 -4.26 16.30
CA GLN A 56 11.15 -4.07 17.61
C GLN A 56 12.14 -4.04 18.78
N LYS A 57 13.31 -4.69 18.64
CA LYS A 57 14.36 -4.70 19.68
C LYS A 57 15.34 -3.55 19.53
N ASN A 58 15.31 -2.84 18.42
CA ASN A 58 16.23 -1.75 18.14
C ASN A 58 15.75 -0.48 18.84
N SER A 59 16.50 -0.02 19.84
CA SER A 59 16.22 1.22 20.59
C SER A 59 16.29 2.49 19.74
N ASP A 60 16.97 2.43 18.59
CA ASP A 60 17.16 3.58 17.71
C ASP A 60 15.93 3.80 16.81
N ILE A 61 14.98 2.86 16.80
CA ILE A 61 13.77 2.94 15.99
C ILE A 61 12.59 3.31 16.88
N ARG A 62 11.94 4.43 16.56
CA ARG A 62 10.69 4.86 17.18
C ARG A 62 9.62 5.05 16.12
N ILE A 63 8.40 4.60 16.42
CA ILE A 63 7.22 4.81 15.57
C ILE A 63 6.35 5.88 16.24
N GLU A 64 6.02 6.92 15.50
CA GLU A 64 5.12 8.00 15.93
C GLU A 64 3.99 8.14 14.90
N GLN A 65 2.80 8.48 15.38
CA GLN A 65 1.65 8.81 14.54
C GLN A 65 1.29 10.27 14.79
N SER A 66 1.05 11.02 13.73
CA SER A 66 0.68 12.43 13.81
C SER A 66 -0.45 12.73 12.84
N LEU A 67 -1.28 13.70 13.23
CA LEU A 67 -2.31 14.31 12.39
C LEU A 67 -2.01 15.80 12.13
N GLU A 68 -0.83 16.27 12.55
CA GLU A 68 -0.42 17.66 12.38
C GLU A 68 0.11 17.89 10.97
N LEU A 69 -0.43 18.91 10.29
CA LEU A 69 -0.03 19.21 8.90
C LEU A 69 1.47 19.44 8.77
N ARG A 70 2.11 20.08 9.75
CA ARG A 70 3.57 20.31 9.74
C ARG A 70 4.40 19.03 9.66
N ASP A 71 3.88 17.90 10.12
CA ASP A 71 4.62 16.64 10.10
C ASP A 71 4.66 16.02 8.69
N ILE A 72 3.83 16.49 7.74
CA ILE A 72 3.90 16.09 6.33
C ILE A 72 5.23 16.52 5.69
N GLU A 73 5.85 17.60 6.16
CA GLU A 73 7.15 18.07 5.66
C GLU A 73 8.25 17.02 5.89
N LYS A 74 8.19 16.33 7.04
CA LYS A 74 9.12 15.22 7.37
C LYS A 74 8.95 14.06 6.39
N PHE A 75 7.71 13.69 6.07
CA PHE A 75 7.41 12.67 5.07
C PHE A 75 7.90 13.11 3.68
N ASN A 76 7.60 14.34 3.27
CA ASN A 76 7.97 14.84 1.95
C ASN A 76 9.49 14.89 1.75
N GLN A 77 10.28 15.24 2.79
CA GLN A 77 11.73 15.15 2.71
C GLN A 77 12.20 13.73 2.33
N LEU A 78 11.74 12.71 3.06
CA LEU A 78 12.07 11.31 2.77
C LEU A 78 11.54 10.85 1.40
N TYR A 79 10.37 11.35 1.02
CA TYR A 79 9.75 11.04 -0.26
C TYR A 79 10.61 11.57 -1.43
N GLN A 80 11.10 12.81 -1.36
CA GLN A 80 11.99 13.37 -2.38
C GLN A 80 13.34 12.62 -2.44
N GLU A 81 13.94 12.25 -1.29
CA GLU A 81 15.15 11.41 -1.30
C GLU A 81 14.92 10.05 -1.99
N THR A 82 13.69 9.52 -1.91
CA THR A 82 13.31 8.27 -2.57
C THR A 82 13.06 8.47 -4.07
N VAL A 83 12.48 9.61 -4.46
CA VAL A 83 12.36 10.05 -5.86
C VAL A 83 13.73 10.17 -6.50
N ASP A 84 14.68 10.83 -5.84
CA ASP A 84 16.03 11.01 -6.37
C ASP A 84 16.74 9.67 -6.59
N ARG A 85 16.45 8.67 -5.76
CA ARG A 85 17.01 7.32 -5.86
C ARG A 85 16.35 6.45 -6.94
N HIS A 86 15.04 6.58 -7.11
CA HIS A 86 14.24 5.66 -7.95
C HIS A 86 13.66 6.30 -9.22
N HIS A 87 13.83 7.62 -9.38
CA HIS A 87 13.49 8.42 -10.56
C HIS A 87 12.02 8.30 -11.02
N PHE A 88 11.06 8.32 -10.10
CA PHE A 88 9.63 8.39 -10.42
C PHE A 88 9.08 9.82 -10.25
N VAL A 89 7.88 10.09 -10.78
CA VAL A 89 7.23 11.41 -10.63
C VAL A 89 6.51 11.47 -9.28
N PRO A 90 6.91 12.37 -8.36
CA PRO A 90 6.23 12.51 -7.09
C PRO A 90 4.95 13.34 -7.18
N PHE A 91 4.07 13.16 -6.20
CA PHE A 91 3.05 14.17 -5.89
C PHE A 91 3.69 15.46 -5.34
N SER A 92 3.02 16.60 -5.54
CA SER A 92 3.43 17.87 -4.96
C SER A 92 3.19 17.88 -3.45
N LEU A 93 3.94 18.71 -2.71
CA LEU A 93 3.71 18.90 -1.27
C LEU A 93 2.30 19.41 -0.96
N GLU A 94 1.71 20.23 -1.84
CA GLU A 94 0.34 20.73 -1.69
C GLU A 94 -0.72 19.62 -1.83
N TYR A 95 -0.42 18.55 -2.57
CA TYR A 95 -1.33 17.41 -2.73
C TYR A 95 -1.26 16.45 -1.53
N LEU A 96 -0.07 16.30 -0.93
CA LEU A 96 0.19 15.42 0.22
C LEU A 96 -0.50 15.92 1.49
#